data_AF-A0A963LI86-F1
#
_entry.id   AF-A0A963LI86-F1
#
_cell.length_a   1.000
_cell.length_b   1.000
_cell.length_c   1.000
_cell.angle_alpha   90.00
_cell.angle_beta   90.00
_cell.angle_gamma   90.00
#
_symmetry.space_group_name_H-M   'P 1'
#
loop_
_entity.id
_entity.type
_entity.pdbx_description
1 polymer ?
#
loop_
_entity_poly.entity_id
_entity_poly.type
_entity_poly.pdbx_seq_one_letter_code
_entity_poly.pdbx_strand_id
1 'polypeptide(L)'
;MTAPSATSAPDAAPPAKPSLLGLTRGELADALRGLDLPEREIRMRVNQLWNWIYFHGVRDFDAMLNVSKVLRARLADRFTLARPEVVSEQVSTDGTRKWLIRMPPVDARDKGVEIECVYIPEADRGTLCVSSQVGCTLTCTFCHTGTQKLVRNLTTQEIVAQLVVAREKLGDFPGLTPPDDGIVPSGEGARAVSNVVFMGMGEPLYNLDNVCDALAIMSDGDGLSLSKRRITVSTSGVVPQIGELGARSGAMLAISLHAVRDDLRDKLVPLNKKYDIAELLQACRDYPGASNARRITFEYVMLKGVNDSDADARELVRLLKGIPAKINL
;
A
#
# COMPACT_ATOMS: atom_id res chain seq x y z
N MET A 1 0.72 37.01 -51.61
CA MET A 1 -0.17 37.12 -50.43
C MET A 1 -0.86 35.78 -50.25
N THR A 2 -0.24 34.88 -49.48
CA THR A 2 -0.78 33.55 -49.15
C THR A 2 -1.18 33.59 -47.68
N ALA A 3 -2.47 33.34 -47.42
CA ALA A 3 -3.04 33.32 -46.07
C ALA A 3 -2.44 32.17 -45.25
N PRO A 4 -2.19 32.34 -43.95
CA PRO A 4 -1.72 31.26 -43.10
C PRO A 4 -2.89 30.32 -42.78
N SER A 5 -2.66 29.01 -42.95
CA SER A 5 -3.60 27.96 -42.57
C SER A 5 -3.76 27.91 -41.06
N ALA A 6 -5.01 27.92 -40.59
CA ALA A 6 -5.36 27.71 -39.20
C ALA A 6 -4.97 26.29 -38.76
N THR A 7 -4.02 26.20 -37.83
CA THR A 7 -3.68 24.97 -37.12
C THR A 7 -4.83 24.64 -36.16
N SER A 8 -5.55 23.55 -36.44
CA SER A 8 -6.52 22.98 -35.50
C SER A 8 -5.78 22.54 -34.23
N ALA A 9 -6.28 22.97 -33.07
CA ALA A 9 -5.81 22.47 -31.78
C ALA A 9 -5.94 20.93 -31.74
N PRO A 10 -5.01 20.22 -31.08
CA PRO A 10 -5.12 18.78 -30.93
C PRO A 10 -6.40 18.45 -30.16
N ASP A 11 -7.21 17.55 -30.72
CA ASP A 11 -8.38 16.99 -30.05
C ASP A 11 -7.98 16.50 -28.65
N ALA A 12 -8.66 16.99 -27.62
CA ALA A 12 -8.47 16.55 -26.26
C ALA A 12 -8.68 15.04 -26.20
N ALA A 13 -7.69 14.30 -25.68
CA ALA A 13 -7.81 12.87 -25.46
C ALA A 13 -9.12 12.59 -24.68
N PRO A 14 -9.88 11.54 -25.04
CA PRO A 14 -11.09 11.20 -24.30
C PRO A 14 -10.74 11.01 -22.81
N PRO A 15 -11.63 11.45 -21.90
CA PRO A 15 -11.36 11.36 -20.47
C PRO A 15 -11.07 9.89 -20.10
N ALA A 16 -10.02 9.69 -19.29
CA ALA A 16 -9.64 8.36 -18.85
C ALA A 16 -10.83 7.69 -18.13
N LYS A 17 -11.20 6.48 -18.56
CA LYS A 17 -12.28 5.72 -17.94
C LYS A 17 -11.93 5.44 -16.47
N PRO A 18 -12.88 5.55 -15.53
CA PRO A 18 -12.65 5.19 -14.14
C PRO A 18 -12.26 3.72 -14.02
N SER A 19 -11.32 3.42 -13.11
CA SER A 19 -10.85 2.06 -12.88
C SER A 19 -11.76 1.34 -11.87
N LEU A 20 -12.08 0.06 -12.13
CA LEU A 20 -12.70 -0.80 -11.11
C LEU A 20 -11.66 -1.46 -10.18
N LEU A 21 -10.37 -1.41 -10.55
CA LEU A 21 -9.30 -1.92 -9.71
C LEU A 21 -9.18 -1.09 -8.44
N GLY A 22 -9.19 -1.76 -7.30
CA GLY A 22 -9.02 -1.15 -5.99
C GLY A 22 -10.29 -0.49 -5.43
N LEU A 23 -11.42 -0.60 -6.12
CA LEU A 23 -12.72 -0.27 -5.52
C LEU A 23 -13.09 -1.30 -4.46
N THR A 24 -13.70 -0.83 -3.38
CA THR A 24 -14.35 -1.67 -2.37
C THR A 24 -15.54 -2.41 -2.98
N ARG A 25 -16.02 -3.45 -2.28
CA ARG A 25 -17.23 -4.18 -2.72
C ARG A 25 -18.47 -3.26 -2.80
N GLY A 26 -18.56 -2.26 -1.92
CA GLY A 26 -19.61 -1.25 -1.94
C GLY A 26 -19.52 -0.37 -3.18
N GLU A 27 -18.34 0.17 -3.46
CA GLU A 27 -18.13 1.01 -4.65
C GLU A 27 -18.30 0.23 -5.96
N LEU A 28 -17.92 -1.06 -6.00
CA LEU A 28 -18.24 -1.94 -7.13
C LEU A 28 -19.75 -2.14 -7.30
N ALA A 29 -20.49 -2.27 -6.20
CA ALA A 29 -21.95 -2.36 -6.25
C ALA A 29 -22.55 -1.07 -6.83
N ASP A 30 -22.06 0.09 -6.40
CA ASP A 30 -22.51 1.39 -6.90
C ASP A 30 -22.16 1.62 -8.37
N ALA A 31 -20.96 1.22 -8.80
CA ALA A 31 -20.56 1.24 -10.20
C ALA A 31 -21.50 0.38 -11.07
N LEU A 32 -21.91 -0.79 -10.58
CA LEU A 32 -22.86 -1.67 -11.27
C LEU A 32 -24.29 -1.12 -11.27
N ARG A 33 -24.72 -0.43 -10.21
CA ARG A 33 -26.01 0.29 -10.19
C ARG A 33 -26.02 1.44 -11.18
N GLY A 34 -24.90 2.14 -11.35
CA GLY A 34 -24.71 3.15 -12.40
C GLY A 34 -24.77 2.60 -13.83
N LEU A 35 -24.72 1.27 -13.98
CA LEU A 35 -25.03 0.54 -15.21
C LEU A 35 -26.46 -0.04 -15.20
N ASP A 36 -27.40 0.47 -14.39
CA ASP A 36 -28.81 0.03 -14.40
C ASP A 36 -29.00 -1.50 -14.26
N LEU A 37 -28.09 -2.19 -13.56
CA LEU A 37 -28.27 -3.61 -13.29
C LEU A 37 -29.38 -3.82 -12.26
N PRO A 38 -30.22 -4.87 -12.40
CA PRO A 38 -31.22 -5.20 -11.39
C PRO A 38 -30.58 -5.45 -10.03
N GLU A 39 -31.12 -4.86 -8.96
CA GLU A 39 -30.55 -4.95 -7.60
C GLU A 39 -30.32 -6.42 -7.15
N ARG A 40 -31.22 -7.32 -7.55
CA ARG A 40 -31.12 -8.77 -7.28
C ARG A 40 -29.85 -9.43 -7.85
N GLU A 41 -29.22 -8.84 -8.86
CA GLU A 41 -28.01 -9.36 -9.51
C GLU A 41 -26.72 -8.75 -8.93
N ILE A 42 -26.79 -7.57 -8.29
CA ILE A 42 -25.62 -6.77 -7.91
C ILE A 42 -24.64 -7.58 -7.07
N ARG A 43 -25.09 -8.22 -5.99
CA ARG A 43 -24.22 -9.02 -5.10
C ARG A 43 -23.47 -10.11 -5.84
N MET A 44 -24.16 -10.84 -6.73
CA MET A 44 -23.56 -11.90 -7.52
C MET A 44 -22.53 -11.33 -8.50
N ARG A 45 -22.83 -10.23 -9.18
CA ARG A 45 -21.91 -9.58 -10.13
C ARG A 45 -20.70 -9.00 -9.45
N VAL A 46 -20.84 -8.38 -8.28
CA VAL A 46 -19.71 -7.92 -7.46
C VAL A 46 -18.78 -9.09 -7.15
N ASN A 47 -19.30 -10.24 -6.71
CA ASN A 47 -18.48 -11.41 -6.42
C ASN A 47 -17.75 -11.95 -7.66
N GLN A 48 -18.43 -11.99 -8.81
CA GLN A 48 -17.79 -12.38 -10.07
C GLN A 48 -16.66 -11.43 -10.45
N LEU A 49 -16.92 -10.11 -10.47
CA LEU A 49 -15.91 -9.11 -10.79
C LEU A 49 -14.74 -9.13 -9.80
N TRP A 50 -15.03 -9.22 -8.51
CA TRP A 50 -14.02 -9.28 -7.45
C TRP A 50 -13.03 -10.43 -7.67
N ASN A 51 -13.55 -11.63 -7.91
CA ASN A 51 -12.73 -12.80 -8.17
C ASN A 51 -11.88 -12.63 -9.44
N TRP A 52 -12.46 -12.14 -10.55
CA TRP A 52 -11.70 -11.90 -11.78
C TRP A 52 -10.59 -10.85 -11.61
N ILE A 53 -10.89 -9.75 -10.90
CA ILE A 53 -9.94 -8.65 -10.70
C ILE A 53 -8.80 -9.08 -9.77
N TYR A 54 -9.10 -9.76 -8.66
CA TYR A 54 -8.15 -9.95 -7.56
C TYR A 54 -7.60 -11.38 -7.40
N PHE A 55 -8.35 -12.40 -7.79
CA PHE A 55 -7.83 -13.77 -7.81
C PHE A 55 -7.15 -14.08 -9.14
N HIS A 56 -7.82 -13.78 -10.27
CA HIS A 56 -7.28 -14.03 -11.61
C HIS A 56 -6.38 -12.91 -12.14
N GLY A 57 -6.47 -11.69 -11.60
CA GLY A 57 -5.60 -10.58 -12.00
C GLY A 57 -5.85 -10.06 -13.42
N VAL A 58 -7.05 -10.25 -13.98
CA VAL A 58 -7.31 -9.90 -15.39
C VAL A 58 -7.22 -8.39 -15.65
N ARG A 59 -6.85 -8.05 -16.89
CA ARG A 59 -6.80 -6.67 -17.40
C ARG A 59 -7.95 -6.33 -18.35
N ASP A 60 -8.68 -7.35 -18.79
CA ASP A 60 -9.74 -7.21 -19.79
C ASP A 60 -11.02 -7.86 -19.28
N PHE A 61 -12.14 -7.15 -19.44
CA PHE A 61 -13.47 -7.67 -19.13
C PHE A 61 -13.81 -8.88 -19.99
N ASP A 62 -13.26 -8.99 -21.20
CA ASP A 62 -13.49 -10.14 -22.09
C ASP A 62 -12.96 -11.46 -21.55
N ALA A 63 -12.01 -11.44 -20.61
CA ALA A 63 -11.55 -12.65 -19.93
C ALA A 63 -12.62 -13.25 -18.97
N MET A 64 -13.65 -12.49 -18.60
CA MET A 64 -14.60 -12.88 -17.56
C MET A 64 -15.69 -13.82 -18.08
N LEU A 65 -15.35 -15.10 -18.28
CA LEU A 65 -16.21 -16.08 -18.97
C LEU A 65 -17.56 -16.36 -18.30
N ASN A 66 -17.67 -16.15 -16.99
CA ASN A 66 -18.93 -16.30 -16.24
C ASN A 66 -19.76 -15.00 -16.16
N VAL A 67 -19.33 -13.93 -16.86
CA VAL A 67 -20.03 -12.66 -17.02
C VAL A 67 -20.59 -12.57 -18.45
N SER A 68 -21.86 -12.15 -18.59
CA SER A 68 -22.53 -12.12 -19.89
C SER A 68 -21.79 -11.18 -20.86
N LYS A 69 -21.80 -11.50 -22.16
CA LYS A 69 -21.16 -10.67 -23.21
C LYS A 69 -21.69 -9.23 -23.18
N VAL A 70 -22.99 -9.06 -22.96
CA VAL A 70 -23.63 -7.74 -22.86
C VAL A 70 -23.06 -6.95 -21.68
N LEU A 71 -22.92 -7.56 -20.50
CA LEU A 71 -22.36 -6.86 -19.35
C LEU A 71 -20.87 -6.55 -19.52
N ARG A 72 -20.08 -7.47 -20.08
CA ARG A 72 -18.66 -7.22 -20.40
C ARG A 72 -18.48 -6.02 -21.32
N ALA A 73 -19.28 -5.92 -22.37
CA ALA A 73 -19.26 -4.76 -23.28
C ALA A 73 -19.61 -3.45 -22.57
N ARG A 74 -20.63 -3.44 -21.70
CA ARG A 74 -21.01 -2.25 -20.91
C ARG A 74 -19.94 -1.83 -19.91
N LEU A 75 -19.27 -2.80 -19.28
CA LEU A 75 -18.14 -2.55 -18.39
C LEU A 75 -16.96 -1.96 -19.18
N ALA A 76 -16.62 -2.54 -20.33
CA ALA A 76 -15.55 -2.05 -21.20
C ALA A 76 -15.83 -0.65 -21.76
N ASP A 77 -17.09 -0.30 -22.00
CA ASP A 77 -17.49 1.04 -22.44
C ASP A 77 -17.24 2.09 -21.36
N ARG A 78 -17.60 1.80 -20.10
CA ARG A 78 -17.61 2.78 -19.00
C ARG A 78 -16.40 2.76 -18.07
N PHE A 79 -15.70 1.65 -17.98
CA PHE A 79 -14.64 1.42 -16.99
C PHE A 79 -13.37 0.85 -17.61
N THR A 80 -12.31 0.80 -16.81
CA THR A 80 -11.04 0.14 -17.14
C THR A 80 -10.57 -0.77 -16.01
N LEU A 81 -9.70 -1.73 -16.36
CA LEU A 81 -8.89 -2.52 -15.43
C LEU A 81 -7.39 -2.30 -15.63
N ALA A 82 -7.03 -1.27 -16.41
CA ALA A 82 -5.65 -0.90 -16.66
C ALA A 82 -4.90 -0.69 -15.33
N ARG A 83 -3.67 -1.17 -15.29
CA ARG A 83 -2.75 -0.92 -14.18
C ARG A 83 -2.08 0.45 -14.38
N PRO A 84 -1.66 1.11 -13.29
CA PRO A 84 -0.81 2.29 -13.41
C PRO A 84 0.49 1.95 -14.15
N GLU A 85 1.08 2.97 -14.77
CA GLU A 85 2.31 2.82 -15.56
C GLU A 85 3.50 2.57 -14.62
N VAL A 86 4.30 1.55 -14.92
CA VAL A 86 5.62 1.36 -14.30
C VAL A 86 6.64 2.14 -15.13
N VAL A 87 7.02 3.32 -14.66
CA VAL A 87 7.92 4.25 -15.36
C VAL A 87 9.34 3.71 -15.41
N SER A 88 9.79 3.08 -14.33
CA SER A 88 11.10 2.42 -14.27
C SER A 88 11.06 1.23 -13.33
N GLU A 89 11.88 0.23 -13.65
CA GLU A 89 12.10 -0.97 -12.86
C GLU A 89 13.60 -1.16 -12.65
N GLN A 90 14.01 -1.38 -11.41
CA GLN A 90 15.40 -1.66 -11.03
C GLN A 90 15.43 -2.98 -10.29
N VAL A 91 16.29 -3.89 -10.73
CA VAL A 91 16.48 -5.21 -10.11
C VAL A 91 17.89 -5.29 -9.54
N SER A 92 17.97 -5.51 -8.23
CA SER A 92 19.21 -5.69 -7.48
C SER A 92 19.73 -7.12 -7.64
N THR A 93 21.03 -7.31 -7.37
CA THR A 93 21.68 -8.63 -7.41
C THR A 93 21.13 -9.61 -6.38
N ASP A 94 20.57 -9.10 -5.28
CA ASP A 94 19.90 -9.90 -4.25
C ASP A 94 18.43 -10.24 -4.59
N GLY A 95 17.96 -9.84 -5.79
CA GLY A 95 16.60 -10.04 -6.25
C GLY A 95 15.62 -8.94 -5.83
N THR A 96 16.03 -7.97 -5.00
CA THR A 96 15.17 -6.83 -4.65
C THR A 96 14.75 -6.08 -5.90
N ARG A 97 13.46 -5.81 -6.06
CA ARG A 97 12.93 -5.05 -7.19
C ARG A 97 12.35 -3.75 -6.70
N LYS A 98 12.71 -2.64 -7.35
CA LYS A 98 12.17 -1.31 -7.08
C LYS A 98 11.45 -0.81 -8.33
N TRP A 99 10.17 -0.49 -8.16
CA TRP A 99 9.34 0.09 -9.20
C TRP A 99 9.04 1.55 -8.89
N LEU A 100 9.20 2.40 -9.89
CA LEU A 100 8.64 3.75 -9.91
C LEU A 100 7.32 3.68 -10.67
N ILE A 101 6.21 3.90 -9.97
CA ILE A 101 4.86 3.74 -10.50
C ILE A 101 4.21 5.12 -10.64
N ARG A 102 3.73 5.45 -11.84
CA ARG A 102 2.98 6.68 -12.10
C ARG A 102 1.50 6.44 -11.89
N MET A 103 0.97 7.11 -10.87
CA MET A 103 -0.44 7.14 -10.59
C MET A 103 -1.14 8.19 -11.45
N PRO A 104 -2.34 7.88 -11.98
CA PRO A 104 -3.08 8.82 -12.81
C PRO A 104 -3.56 10.03 -11.98
N PRO A 105 -3.87 11.16 -12.65
CA PRO A 105 -4.61 12.25 -12.03
C PRO A 105 -5.90 11.76 -11.36
N VAL A 106 -6.17 12.20 -10.13
CA VAL A 106 -7.45 11.92 -9.44
C VAL A 106 -8.51 13.00 -9.65
N ASP A 107 -8.09 14.20 -10.07
CA ASP A 107 -8.97 15.31 -10.42
C ASP A 107 -8.33 16.21 -11.50
N ALA A 108 -9.04 17.26 -11.92
CA ALA A 108 -8.59 18.16 -12.97
C ALA A 108 -7.36 19.03 -12.62
N ARG A 109 -6.98 19.10 -11.33
CA ARG A 109 -5.84 19.86 -10.83
C ARG A 109 -4.63 18.98 -10.51
N ASP A 110 -4.85 17.68 -10.33
CA ASP A 110 -3.79 16.69 -10.22
C ASP A 110 -3.15 16.43 -11.60
N LYS A 111 -1.81 16.39 -11.64
CA LYS A 111 -1.04 16.06 -12.86
C LYS A 111 -0.61 14.60 -12.89
N GLY A 112 -1.07 13.80 -11.94
CA GLY A 112 -0.52 12.50 -11.65
C GLY A 112 0.74 12.64 -10.79
N VAL A 113 1.09 11.55 -10.12
CA VAL A 113 2.20 11.50 -9.17
C VAL A 113 2.97 10.21 -9.34
N GLU A 114 4.24 10.22 -8.98
CA GLU A 114 5.08 9.03 -9.01
C GLU A 114 5.37 8.57 -7.58
N ILE A 115 5.28 7.26 -7.36
CA ILE A 115 5.56 6.63 -6.08
C ILE A 115 6.52 5.47 -6.25
N GLU A 116 7.21 5.14 -5.16
CA GLU A 116 8.04 3.95 -5.09
C GLU A 116 7.27 2.77 -4.49
N CYS A 117 7.51 1.59 -5.05
CA CYS A 117 7.08 0.32 -4.49
C CYS A 117 8.25 -0.67 -4.60
N VAL A 118 8.55 -1.37 -3.51
CA VAL A 118 9.74 -2.22 -3.42
C VAL A 118 9.34 -3.64 -3.04
N TYR A 119 9.78 -4.61 -3.82
CA TYR A 119 9.69 -6.03 -3.50
C TYR A 119 11.03 -6.54 -2.99
N ILE A 120 10.99 -7.20 -1.84
CA ILE A 120 12.17 -7.74 -1.15
C ILE A 120 11.96 -9.25 -1.02
N PRO A 121 12.64 -10.06 -1.85
CA PRO A 121 12.55 -11.51 -1.77
C PRO A 121 13.45 -12.06 -0.68
N GLU A 122 12.99 -13.15 -0.08
CA GLU A 122 13.76 -14.03 0.79
C GLU A 122 13.47 -15.49 0.39
N ALA A 123 14.19 -16.44 0.99
CA ALA A 123 14.08 -17.84 0.61
C ALA A 123 12.65 -18.42 0.74
N ASP A 124 11.89 -17.97 1.76
CA ASP A 124 10.58 -18.52 2.12
C ASP A 124 9.42 -17.51 2.03
N ARG A 125 9.72 -16.26 1.71
CA ARG A 125 8.73 -15.17 1.67
C ARG A 125 9.14 -14.07 0.71
N GLY A 126 8.15 -13.31 0.24
CA GLY A 126 8.39 -12.06 -0.46
C GLY A 126 7.60 -10.94 0.19
N THR A 127 8.31 -9.86 0.53
CA THR A 127 7.74 -8.71 1.22
C THR A 127 7.59 -7.54 0.25
N LEU A 128 6.38 -7.00 0.14
CA LEU A 128 6.09 -5.82 -0.65
C LEU A 128 5.99 -4.59 0.26
N CYS A 129 6.87 -3.63 0.04
CA CYS A 129 6.82 -2.31 0.64
C CYS A 129 5.96 -1.38 -0.22
N VAL A 130 4.86 -0.89 0.36
CA VAL A 130 3.89 -0.02 -0.31
C VAL A 130 3.89 1.39 0.27
N SER A 131 3.67 2.36 -0.61
CA SER A 131 3.49 3.77 -0.29
C SER A 131 2.02 4.06 0.08
N SER A 132 1.81 5.04 0.97
CA SER A 132 0.48 5.51 1.42
C SER A 132 0.22 6.98 1.07
N GLN A 133 1.26 7.76 0.80
CA GLN A 133 1.19 9.16 0.37
C GLN A 133 2.31 9.46 -0.63
N VAL A 134 2.26 10.63 -1.27
CA VAL A 134 3.38 11.16 -2.06
C VAL A 134 4.02 12.33 -1.32
N GLY A 135 5.30 12.16 -0.96
CA GLY A 135 5.96 12.99 0.04
C GLY A 135 5.50 12.65 1.48
N CYS A 136 6.02 13.38 2.47
CA CYS A 136 5.65 13.17 3.87
C CYS A 136 5.79 14.46 4.69
N THR A 137 4.82 14.78 5.53
CA THR A 137 4.85 15.99 6.39
C THR A 137 5.70 15.84 7.64
N LEU A 138 6.14 14.62 7.96
CA LEU A 138 6.80 14.35 9.25
C LEU A 138 8.25 14.82 9.31
N THR A 139 8.90 15.04 8.17
CA THR A 139 10.26 15.61 8.10
C THR A 139 11.31 14.85 8.93
N CYS A 140 11.19 13.53 9.05
CA CYS A 140 12.18 12.70 9.75
C CYS A 140 13.56 12.87 9.09
N THR A 141 14.57 13.21 9.88
CA THR A 141 15.86 13.72 9.36
C THR A 141 16.73 12.66 8.67
N PHE A 142 16.47 11.39 8.92
CA PHE A 142 17.12 10.25 8.28
C PHE A 142 16.36 9.74 7.04
N CYS A 143 15.16 10.27 6.75
CA CYS A 143 14.28 9.77 5.70
C CYS A 143 14.35 10.66 4.46
N HIS A 144 14.66 10.08 3.29
CA HIS A 144 14.68 10.82 2.03
C HIS A 144 13.32 11.46 1.71
N THR A 145 12.22 10.71 1.87
CA THR A 145 10.86 11.23 1.68
C THR A 145 10.52 12.36 2.67
N GLY A 146 11.15 12.38 3.85
CA GLY A 146 11.03 13.47 4.82
C GLY A 146 11.59 14.81 4.32
N THR A 147 12.44 14.81 3.29
CA THR A 147 12.94 16.04 2.64
C THR A 147 11.98 16.58 1.56
N GLN A 148 11.01 15.77 1.15
CA GLN A 148 10.04 16.11 0.11
C GLN A 148 8.78 16.70 0.74
N LYS A 149 8.21 17.73 0.10
CA LYS A 149 6.91 18.27 0.53
C LYS A 149 5.82 17.23 0.29
N LEU A 150 4.86 17.14 1.21
CA LEU A 150 3.64 16.37 0.97
C LEU A 150 2.91 16.95 -0.25
N VAL A 151 2.59 16.08 -1.20
CA VAL A 151 1.77 16.40 -2.37
C VAL A 151 0.31 16.04 -2.08
N ARG A 152 0.02 14.75 -1.83
CA ARG A 152 -1.32 14.28 -1.43
C ARG A 152 -1.28 12.86 -0.85
N ASN A 153 -2.42 12.47 -0.27
CA ASN A 153 -2.72 11.09 0.05
C ASN A 153 -2.94 10.26 -1.23
N LEU A 154 -2.55 8.99 -1.18
CA LEU A 154 -2.97 8.02 -2.19
C LEU A 154 -4.41 7.57 -1.88
N THR A 155 -5.20 7.38 -2.92
CA THR A 155 -6.51 6.74 -2.84
C THR A 155 -6.36 5.26 -2.53
N THR A 156 -7.43 4.62 -2.03
CA THR A 156 -7.51 3.15 -1.87
C THR A 156 -7.07 2.43 -3.14
N GLN A 157 -7.50 2.92 -4.31
CA GLN A 157 -7.19 2.32 -5.60
C GLN A 157 -5.69 2.35 -5.90
N GLU A 158 -5.02 3.46 -5.66
CA GLU A 158 -3.58 3.63 -5.87
C GLU A 158 -2.74 2.77 -4.90
N ILE A 159 -3.20 2.59 -3.65
CA ILE A 159 -2.54 1.70 -2.68
C ILE A 159 -2.66 0.23 -3.12
N VAL A 160 -3.87 -0.22 -3.47
CA VAL A 160 -4.11 -1.60 -3.92
C VAL A 160 -3.39 -1.89 -5.24
N ALA A 161 -3.33 -0.92 -6.15
CA ALA A 161 -2.68 -1.07 -7.44
C ALA A 161 -1.20 -1.46 -7.32
N GLN A 162 -0.48 -1.00 -6.28
CA GLN A 162 0.91 -1.38 -6.04
C GLN A 162 1.07 -2.88 -5.87
N LEU A 163 0.20 -3.52 -5.07
CA LEU A 163 0.22 -4.97 -4.89
C LEU A 163 -0.17 -5.71 -6.17
N VAL A 164 -1.18 -5.22 -6.89
CA VAL A 164 -1.61 -5.87 -8.12
C VAL A 164 -0.54 -5.78 -9.22
N VAL A 165 0.14 -4.63 -9.35
CA VAL A 165 1.30 -4.48 -10.24
C VAL A 165 2.42 -5.43 -9.84
N ALA A 166 2.76 -5.49 -8.56
CA ALA A 166 3.81 -6.39 -8.08
C ALA A 166 3.49 -7.86 -8.35
N ARG A 167 2.26 -8.30 -8.07
CA ARG A 167 1.82 -9.68 -8.36
C ARG A 167 1.87 -10.01 -9.84
N GLU A 168 1.46 -9.09 -10.71
CA GLU A 168 1.57 -9.26 -12.15
C GLU A 168 3.04 -9.37 -12.61
N LYS A 169 3.89 -8.46 -12.16
CA LYS A 169 5.33 -8.43 -12.48
C LYS A 169 6.10 -9.65 -11.99
N LEU A 170 5.66 -10.24 -10.88
CA LEU A 170 6.27 -11.43 -10.29
C LEU A 170 5.64 -12.74 -10.78
N GLY A 171 4.66 -12.68 -11.69
CA GLY A 171 3.97 -13.88 -12.18
C GLY A 171 3.14 -14.59 -11.10
N ASP A 172 2.63 -13.86 -10.10
CA ASP A 172 1.92 -14.38 -8.93
C ASP A 172 0.40 -14.56 -9.14
N PHE A 173 -0.10 -14.24 -10.34
CA PHE A 173 -1.47 -14.55 -10.75
C PHE A 173 -1.53 -15.89 -11.51
N PRO A 174 -2.67 -16.62 -11.43
CA PRO A 174 -2.83 -17.88 -12.13
C PRO A 174 -2.55 -17.76 -13.64
N GLY A 175 -1.69 -18.64 -14.15
CA GLY A 175 -1.34 -18.69 -15.58
C GLY A 175 -0.25 -17.71 -16.01
N LEU A 176 0.27 -16.87 -15.11
CA LEU A 176 1.48 -16.10 -15.36
C LEU A 176 2.72 -16.93 -15.02
N THR A 177 3.84 -16.59 -15.65
CA THR A 177 5.14 -17.20 -15.37
C THR A 177 5.97 -16.21 -14.55
N PRO A 178 6.59 -16.64 -13.44
CA PRO A 178 7.53 -15.80 -12.71
C PRO A 178 8.68 -15.33 -13.61
N PRO A 179 9.27 -14.16 -13.31
CA PRO A 179 10.48 -13.72 -13.99
C PRO A 179 11.62 -14.74 -13.85
N ASP A 180 12.50 -14.79 -14.86
CA ASP A 180 13.71 -15.62 -14.86
C ASP A 180 14.93 -14.92 -14.21
N ASP A 181 14.77 -13.67 -13.80
CA ASP A 181 15.74 -12.88 -13.05
C ASP A 181 15.40 -12.76 -11.55
N GLY A 182 16.44 -12.74 -10.71
CA GLY A 182 16.30 -12.56 -9.26
C GLY A 182 15.73 -13.76 -8.50
N ILE A 183 15.32 -13.52 -7.26
CA ILE A 183 14.75 -14.54 -6.36
C ILE A 183 13.24 -14.32 -6.29
N VAL A 184 12.46 -15.36 -6.55
CA VAL A 184 11.01 -15.39 -6.30
C VAL A 184 10.71 -16.67 -5.52
N PRO A 185 10.06 -16.60 -4.35
CA PRO A 185 9.68 -17.78 -3.59
C PRO A 185 8.87 -18.76 -4.45
N SER A 186 9.35 -20.00 -4.52
CA SER A 186 8.79 -21.06 -5.38
C SER A 186 8.48 -22.32 -4.58
N GLY A 187 7.41 -23.02 -4.93
CA GLY A 187 6.97 -24.26 -4.26
C GLY A 187 5.45 -24.36 -4.24
N GLU A 188 4.92 -25.54 -3.89
CA GLU A 188 3.48 -25.75 -3.78
C GLU A 188 2.88 -24.84 -2.69
N GLY A 189 1.94 -23.98 -3.08
CA GLY A 189 1.31 -23.01 -2.17
C GLY A 189 2.18 -21.79 -1.80
N ALA A 190 3.40 -21.66 -2.34
CA ALA A 190 4.20 -20.46 -2.18
C ALA A 190 3.62 -19.31 -3.03
N ARG A 191 3.58 -18.11 -2.45
CA ARG A 191 3.22 -16.87 -3.16
C ARG A 191 4.45 -16.02 -3.32
N ALA A 192 4.60 -15.38 -4.48
CA ALA A 192 5.68 -14.43 -4.70
C ALA A 192 5.57 -13.26 -3.72
N VAL A 193 4.37 -12.72 -3.52
CA VAL A 193 4.08 -11.71 -2.49
C VAL A 193 3.29 -12.36 -1.36
N SER A 194 3.97 -12.61 -0.24
CA SER A 194 3.36 -13.21 0.95
C SER A 194 3.12 -12.19 2.06
N ASN A 195 3.88 -11.09 2.07
CA ASN A 195 3.87 -10.07 3.10
C ASN A 195 3.75 -8.67 2.50
N VAL A 196 3.05 -7.77 3.19
CA VAL A 196 2.94 -6.35 2.81
C VAL A 196 3.33 -5.49 4.00
N VAL A 197 4.14 -4.46 3.78
CA VAL A 197 4.52 -3.48 4.78
C VAL A 197 4.25 -2.06 4.27
N PHE A 198 3.58 -1.25 5.07
CA PHE A 198 3.40 0.18 4.78
C PHE A 198 4.61 0.96 5.31
N MET A 199 5.73 0.82 4.62
CA MET A 199 7.01 1.47 4.92
C MET A 199 7.57 2.20 3.69
N GLY A 200 6.75 2.42 2.67
CA GLY A 200 7.09 3.21 1.49
C GLY A 200 7.01 4.70 1.78
N MET A 201 6.54 5.47 0.80
CA MET A 201 6.36 6.90 0.95
C MET A 201 5.11 7.22 1.79
N GLY A 202 5.26 8.15 2.75
CA GLY A 202 4.16 8.69 3.55
C GLY A 202 4.04 8.16 4.98
N GLU A 203 3.20 8.81 5.78
CA GLU A 203 2.73 8.36 7.09
C GLU A 203 1.34 7.73 6.92
N PRO A 204 1.21 6.38 7.01
CA PRO A 204 -0.05 5.69 6.75
C PRO A 204 -1.22 6.17 7.63
N LEU A 205 -0.97 6.56 8.88
CA LEU A 205 -2.05 6.99 9.76
C LEU A 205 -2.68 8.33 9.30
N TYR A 206 -1.91 9.25 8.71
CA TYR A 206 -2.48 10.44 8.08
C TYR A 206 -3.29 10.16 6.80
N ASN A 207 -3.37 8.90 6.38
CA ASN A 207 -4.22 8.42 5.32
C ASN A 207 -5.07 7.19 5.75
N LEU A 208 -5.51 7.17 7.01
CA LEU A 208 -6.09 6.00 7.66
C LEU A 208 -7.26 5.36 6.90
N ASP A 209 -8.16 6.16 6.33
CA ASP A 209 -9.34 5.63 5.63
C ASP A 209 -8.95 4.82 4.40
N ASN A 210 -8.18 5.43 3.48
CA ASN A 210 -7.71 4.74 2.28
C ASN A 210 -6.84 3.52 2.62
N VAL A 211 -6.02 3.63 3.67
CA VAL A 211 -5.19 2.50 4.16
C VAL A 211 -6.07 1.37 4.69
N CYS A 212 -7.09 1.65 5.49
CA CYS A 212 -7.98 0.63 6.04
C CYS A 212 -8.79 -0.08 4.94
N ASP A 213 -9.29 0.67 3.96
CA ASP A 213 -10.03 0.09 2.83
C ASP A 213 -9.10 -0.76 1.95
N ALA A 214 -7.87 -0.30 1.71
CA ALA A 214 -6.86 -1.07 0.98
C ALA A 214 -6.52 -2.37 1.73
N LEU A 215 -6.34 -2.32 3.05
CA LEU A 215 -6.13 -3.50 3.90
C LEU A 215 -7.29 -4.49 3.81
N ALA A 216 -8.53 -3.99 3.79
CA ALA A 216 -9.71 -4.84 3.62
C ALA A 216 -9.70 -5.55 2.27
N ILE A 217 -9.39 -4.85 1.18
CA ILE A 217 -9.27 -5.44 -0.17
C ILE A 217 -8.12 -6.46 -0.23
N MET A 218 -6.94 -6.10 0.28
CA MET A 218 -5.74 -6.96 0.29
C MET A 218 -5.97 -8.26 1.07
N SER A 219 -6.76 -8.21 2.15
CA SER A 219 -7.01 -9.36 3.03
C SER A 219 -8.29 -10.13 2.75
N ASP A 220 -9.10 -9.69 1.78
CA ASP A 220 -10.34 -10.36 1.40
C ASP A 220 -10.07 -11.78 0.88
N GLY A 221 -10.78 -12.76 1.45
CA GLY A 221 -10.54 -14.18 1.22
C GLY A 221 -10.83 -14.64 -0.21
N ASP A 222 -11.73 -13.96 -0.93
CA ASP A 222 -12.14 -14.33 -2.29
C ASP A 222 -11.31 -13.62 -3.38
N GLY A 223 -10.35 -12.77 -2.98
CA GLY A 223 -9.56 -11.93 -3.87
C GLY A 223 -8.05 -12.12 -3.69
N LEU A 224 -7.40 -11.10 -3.13
CA LEU A 224 -5.95 -11.09 -2.92
C LEU A 224 -5.54 -12.00 -1.74
N SER A 225 -6.43 -12.26 -0.78
CA SER A 225 -6.32 -13.24 0.29
C SER A 225 -5.01 -13.20 1.10
N LEU A 226 -4.46 -12.01 1.36
CA LEU A 226 -3.32 -11.86 2.27
C LEU A 226 -3.77 -11.98 3.72
N SER A 227 -3.06 -12.78 4.51
CA SER A 227 -3.32 -12.85 5.95
C SER A 227 -3.07 -11.49 6.58
N LYS A 228 -4.01 -11.00 7.40
CA LYS A 228 -3.83 -9.77 8.20
C LYS A 228 -2.59 -9.81 9.09
N ARG A 229 -2.12 -11.01 9.48
CA ARG A 229 -0.88 -11.22 10.24
C ARG A 229 0.40 -11.00 9.42
N ARG A 230 0.28 -10.98 8.09
CA ARG A 230 1.37 -10.72 7.15
C ARG A 230 1.29 -9.31 6.54
N ILE A 231 0.36 -8.48 7.01
CA ILE A 231 0.30 -7.06 6.66
C ILE A 231 0.68 -6.23 7.88
N THR A 232 1.73 -5.42 7.75
CA THR A 232 2.23 -4.56 8.82
C THR A 232 2.09 -3.09 8.43
N VAL A 233 1.46 -2.30 9.28
CA VAL A 233 1.40 -0.85 9.11
C VAL A 233 2.44 -0.21 10.03
N SER A 234 3.38 0.52 9.44
CA SER A 234 4.35 1.32 10.20
C SER A 234 3.79 2.72 10.46
N THR A 235 4.11 3.29 11.61
CA THR A 235 3.81 4.69 11.93
C THR A 235 4.94 5.32 12.72
N SER A 236 5.13 6.63 12.53
CA SER A 236 6.00 7.47 13.35
C SER A 236 5.36 7.87 14.67
N GLY A 237 4.11 7.49 14.91
CA GLY A 237 3.41 7.70 16.18
C GLY A 237 2.32 8.76 16.12
N VAL A 238 1.41 8.67 15.15
CA VAL A 238 0.16 9.47 15.17
C VAL A 238 -0.78 8.88 16.23
N VAL A 239 -0.48 9.14 17.50
CA VAL A 239 -1.08 8.48 18.67
C VAL A 239 -2.60 8.34 18.61
N PRO A 240 -3.39 9.39 18.28
CA PRO A 240 -4.84 9.28 18.25
C PRO A 240 -5.40 8.23 17.27
N GLN A 241 -4.63 7.86 16.24
CA GLN A 241 -5.08 6.94 15.18
C GLN A 241 -4.59 5.51 15.37
N ILE A 242 -3.66 5.25 16.29
CA ILE A 242 -3.09 3.91 16.52
C ILE A 242 -4.18 2.92 16.96
N GLY A 243 -5.03 3.31 17.91
CA GLY A 243 -6.12 2.46 18.40
C GLY A 243 -7.15 2.17 17.30
N GLU A 244 -7.51 3.19 16.52
CA GLU A 244 -8.49 3.06 15.43
C GLU A 244 -8.00 2.13 14.32
N LEU A 245 -6.73 2.23 13.92
CA LEU A 245 -6.10 1.31 12.97
C LEU A 245 -6.28 -0.15 13.41
N GLY A 246 -5.97 -0.45 14.67
CA GLY A 246 -6.07 -1.80 15.22
C GLY A 246 -7.51 -2.32 15.21
N ALA A 247 -8.46 -1.47 15.60
CA ALA A 247 -9.88 -1.81 15.66
C ALA A 247 -10.48 -2.07 14.27
N ARG A 248 -10.13 -1.27 13.25
CA ARG A 248 -10.69 -1.38 11.89
C ARG A 248 -10.04 -2.47 11.06
N SER A 249 -8.71 -2.58 11.11
CA SER A 249 -7.97 -3.42 10.15
C SER A 249 -7.59 -4.79 10.71
N GLY A 250 -7.21 -4.87 11.99
CA GLY A 250 -6.55 -6.04 12.56
C GLY A 250 -5.15 -6.30 11.98
N ALA A 251 -4.48 -5.29 11.40
CA ALA A 251 -3.11 -5.40 10.90
C ALA A 251 -2.08 -5.57 12.03
N MET A 252 -0.87 -6.01 11.68
CA MET A 252 0.30 -5.92 12.54
C MET A 252 0.76 -4.45 12.63
N LEU A 253 1.32 -4.05 13.77
CA LEU A 253 1.79 -2.69 14.00
C LEU A 253 3.33 -2.66 14.06
N ALA A 254 3.92 -1.70 13.34
CA ALA A 254 5.31 -1.31 13.51
C ALA A 254 5.39 0.16 13.95
N ILE A 255 6.32 0.46 14.85
CA ILE A 255 6.57 1.80 15.38
C ILE A 255 7.96 2.24 14.97
N SER A 256 8.02 3.34 14.23
CA SER A 256 9.27 4.06 13.89
C SER A 256 9.74 4.86 15.10
N LEU A 257 10.42 4.18 16.03
CA LEU A 257 10.80 4.75 17.33
C LEU A 257 12.10 5.55 17.24
N HIS A 258 13.19 4.89 16.82
CA HIS A 258 14.51 5.46 16.47
C HIS A 258 15.26 6.27 17.54
N ALA A 259 14.69 6.48 18.73
CA ALA A 259 15.37 7.08 19.87
C ALA A 259 14.65 6.68 21.16
N VAL A 260 15.39 6.63 22.27
CA VAL A 260 14.90 6.23 23.60
C VAL A 260 14.74 7.43 24.56
N ARG A 261 14.98 8.64 24.07
CA ARG A 261 14.86 9.89 24.83
C ARG A 261 14.21 10.95 23.95
N ASP A 262 13.31 11.75 24.52
CA ASP A 262 12.52 12.72 23.77
C ASP A 262 13.37 13.81 23.11
N ASP A 263 14.42 14.30 23.78
CA ASP A 263 15.32 15.34 23.25
C ASP A 263 16.01 14.94 21.93
N LEU A 264 16.31 13.64 21.77
CA LEU A 264 16.84 13.09 20.55
C LEU A 264 15.73 12.78 19.55
N ARG A 265 14.61 12.20 20.02
CA ARG A 265 13.50 11.83 19.15
C ARG A 265 12.85 13.05 18.50
N ASP A 266 12.77 14.17 19.21
CA ASP A 266 12.34 15.48 18.69
C ASP A 266 13.13 15.97 17.48
N LYS A 267 14.39 15.51 17.35
CA LYS A 267 15.28 15.84 16.23
C LYS A 267 15.17 14.81 15.10
N LEU A 268 15.08 13.52 15.44
CA LEU A 268 15.05 12.44 14.45
C LEU A 268 13.65 12.27 13.83
N VAL A 269 12.62 12.33 14.67
CA VAL A 269 11.20 12.14 14.33
C VAL A 269 10.41 13.31 14.93
N PRO A 270 10.34 14.48 14.26
CA PRO A 270 9.78 15.71 14.81
C PRO A 270 8.34 15.62 15.35
N LEU A 271 7.56 14.61 14.92
CA LEU A 271 6.24 14.30 15.49
C LEU A 271 6.28 14.07 17.02
N ASN A 272 7.42 13.67 17.56
CA ASN A 272 7.61 13.46 19.00
C ASN A 272 7.28 14.69 19.85
N LYS A 273 7.49 15.89 19.31
CA LYS A 273 7.15 17.16 19.98
C LYS A 273 5.65 17.30 20.25
N LYS A 274 4.82 16.58 19.48
CA LYS A 274 3.37 16.55 19.61
C LYS A 274 2.90 15.35 20.43
N TYR A 275 3.54 14.19 20.23
CA TYR A 275 3.24 12.95 20.92
C TYR A 275 4.53 12.31 21.39
N ASP A 276 4.85 12.47 22.67
CA ASP A 276 6.12 12.04 23.24
C ASP A 276 6.23 10.49 23.30
N ILE A 277 7.41 10.00 23.70
CA ILE A 277 7.64 8.55 23.80
C ILE A 277 6.67 7.88 24.78
N ALA A 278 6.34 8.54 25.90
CA ALA A 278 5.48 7.94 26.92
C ALA A 278 4.04 7.75 26.40
N GLU A 279 3.48 8.77 25.77
CA GLU A 279 2.16 8.73 25.11
C GLU A 279 2.13 7.69 23.99
N LEU A 280 3.17 7.66 23.15
CA LEU A 280 3.31 6.68 22.07
C LEU A 280 3.33 5.24 22.59
N LEU A 281 4.15 4.97 23.59
CA LEU A 281 4.25 3.63 24.18
C LEU A 281 2.97 3.23 24.91
N GLN A 282 2.24 4.18 25.49
CA GLN A 282 0.93 3.90 26.06
C GLN A 282 -0.07 3.47 24.99
N ALA A 283 -0.15 4.19 23.86
CA ALA A 283 -0.98 3.77 22.72
C ALA A 283 -0.58 2.39 22.17
N CYS A 284 0.70 2.03 22.23
CA CYS A 284 1.18 0.69 21.88
C CYS A 284 0.70 -0.40 22.86
N ARG A 285 0.68 -0.11 24.16
CA ARG A 285 0.13 -1.05 25.18
C ARG A 285 -1.36 -1.30 24.94
N ASP A 286 -2.07 -0.26 24.54
CA ASP A 286 -3.52 -0.29 24.33
C ASP A 286 -3.92 -0.75 22.92
N TYR A 287 -2.96 -1.11 22.05
CA TYR A 287 -3.23 -1.46 20.66
C TYR A 287 -4.09 -2.74 20.53
N PRO A 288 -5.26 -2.67 19.86
CA PRO A 288 -6.14 -3.82 19.72
C PRO A 288 -5.48 -5.03 19.06
N GLY A 289 -5.41 -6.13 19.82
CA GLY A 289 -4.87 -7.41 19.35
C GLY A 289 -3.37 -7.60 19.56
N ALA A 290 -2.67 -6.64 20.20
CA ALA A 290 -1.30 -6.84 20.65
C ALA A 290 -1.21 -8.02 21.62
N SER A 291 -0.28 -8.94 21.37
CA SER A 291 -0.07 -10.13 22.20
C SER A 291 1.29 -10.76 21.91
N ASN A 292 1.71 -11.76 22.69
CA ASN A 292 2.95 -12.49 22.40
C ASN A 292 2.97 -13.18 21.03
N ALA A 293 1.80 -13.51 20.47
CA ALA A 293 1.64 -14.05 19.12
C ALA A 293 1.52 -12.96 18.04
N ARG A 294 1.18 -11.73 18.43
CA ARG A 294 1.02 -10.55 17.57
C ARG A 294 1.79 -9.38 18.16
N ARG A 295 3.12 -9.52 18.17
CA ARG A 295 4.01 -8.53 18.76
C ARG A 295 4.09 -7.27 17.89
N ILE A 296 4.19 -6.12 18.53
CA ILE A 296 4.48 -4.84 17.89
C ILE A 296 5.96 -4.81 17.54
N THR A 297 6.27 -4.43 16.30
CA THR A 297 7.67 -4.26 15.87
C THR A 297 8.11 -2.84 16.17
N PHE A 298 9.26 -2.66 16.80
CA PHE A 298 9.88 -1.36 17.01
C PHE A 298 11.07 -1.23 16.06
N GLU A 299 10.91 -0.37 15.06
CA GLU A 299 11.95 -0.04 14.09
C GLU A 299 12.91 0.97 14.72
N TYR A 300 14.21 0.70 14.61
CA TYR A 300 15.26 1.48 15.25
C TYR A 300 16.46 1.63 14.31
N VAL A 301 16.46 2.67 13.46
CA VAL A 301 17.58 2.94 12.56
C VAL A 301 18.86 3.20 13.38
N MET A 302 19.91 2.47 13.07
CA MET A 302 21.20 2.60 13.75
C MET A 302 22.02 3.74 13.13
N LEU A 303 22.14 4.85 13.88
CA LEU A 303 22.89 6.03 13.49
C LEU A 303 24.16 6.15 14.32
N LYS A 304 25.31 6.02 13.65
CA LYS A 304 26.63 5.96 14.29
C LYS A 304 26.90 7.15 15.20
N GLY A 305 27.12 6.88 16.49
CA GLY A 305 27.42 7.89 17.52
C GLY A 305 26.23 8.78 17.90
N VAL A 306 25.01 8.43 17.48
CA VAL A 306 23.80 9.24 17.71
C VAL A 306 22.82 8.50 18.62
N ASN A 307 22.50 7.25 18.29
CA ASN A 307 21.50 6.45 19.01
C ASN A 307 21.91 4.97 19.16
N ASP A 308 23.18 4.64 18.94
CA ASP A 308 23.71 3.28 18.83
C ASP A 308 24.56 2.85 20.05
N SER A 309 24.42 3.52 21.20
CA SER A 309 25.20 3.17 22.39
C SER A 309 24.59 2.01 23.19
N ASP A 310 25.41 1.28 23.96
CA ASP A 310 24.90 0.27 24.89
C ASP A 310 23.92 0.84 25.93
N ALA A 311 24.04 2.13 26.27
CA ALA A 311 23.11 2.79 27.18
C ALA A 311 21.73 2.93 26.50
N ASP A 312 21.69 3.32 25.22
CA ASP A 312 20.46 3.39 24.44
C ASP A 312 19.79 2.03 24.33
N ALA A 313 20.58 0.96 24.11
CA ALA A 313 20.05 -0.40 24.03
C ALA A 313 19.40 -0.86 25.35
N ARG A 314 20.04 -0.60 26.50
CA ARG A 314 19.46 -0.93 27.83
C ARG A 314 18.19 -0.14 28.11
N GLU A 315 18.18 1.13 27.72
CA GLU A 315 17.02 2.00 27.90
C GLU A 315 15.85 1.60 26.99
N LEU A 316 16.13 1.19 25.75
CA LEU A 316 15.12 0.63 24.84
C LEU A 316 14.42 -0.57 25.47
N VAL A 317 15.18 -1.51 26.03
CA VAL A 317 14.62 -2.69 26.72
C VAL A 317 13.77 -2.26 27.92
N ARG A 318 14.21 -1.25 28.69
CA ARG A 318 13.46 -0.72 29.83
C ARG A 318 12.12 -0.12 29.40
N LEU A 319 12.11 0.69 28.35
CA LEU A 319 10.92 1.37 27.83
C LEU A 319 9.86 0.40 27.29
N LEU A 320 10.30 -0.64 26.58
CA LEU A 320 9.42 -1.63 25.96
C LEU A 320 8.87 -2.67 26.96
N LYS A 321 9.26 -2.58 28.24
CA LYS A 321 8.77 -3.48 29.28
C LYS A 321 7.24 -3.43 29.37
N GLY A 322 6.60 -4.60 29.30
CA GLY A 322 5.14 -4.74 29.32
C GLY A 322 4.46 -4.62 27.96
N ILE A 323 5.21 -4.34 26.89
CA ILE A 323 4.71 -4.39 25.51
C ILE A 323 5.17 -5.70 24.87
N PRO A 324 4.27 -6.49 24.25
CA PRO A 324 4.68 -7.62 23.42
C PRO A 324 5.45 -7.09 22.20
N ALA A 325 6.77 -7.06 22.29
CA ALA A 325 7.64 -6.35 21.34
C ALA A 325 8.58 -7.28 20.57
N LYS A 326 8.94 -6.83 19.36
CA LYS A 326 10.14 -7.24 18.63
C LYS A 326 10.89 -5.96 18.25
N ILE A 327 12.22 -6.02 18.18
CA ILE A 327 13.05 -4.88 17.80
C ILE A 327 13.69 -5.22 16.46
N ASN A 328 13.62 -4.28 15.51
CA ASN A 328 14.31 -4.33 14.23
C ASN A 328 15.34 -3.19 14.20
N LEU A 329 16.63 -3.53 14.05
CA LEU A 329 17.77 -2.60 14.07
C LEU A 329 18.29 -2.36 12.65
#